data_AF-H1DDZ5-F1
#
_entry.id   AF-H1DDZ5-F1
#
_cell.length_a   1.000
_cell.length_b   1.000
_cell.length_c   1.000
_cell.angle_alpha   90.00
_cell.angle_beta   90.00
_cell.angle_gamma   90.00
#
_symmetry.space_group_name_H-M   'P 1'
#
loop_
_entity.id
_entity.type
_entity.pdbx_description
1 polymer ?
#
loop_
_entity_poly.entity_id
_entity_poly.type
_entity_poly.pdbx_seq_one_letter_code
_entity_poly.pdbx_strand_id
1 'polypeptide(L)'
;MTTPLIDKAYLKTQVQEKAKLLLSEISDENLKYFTEEIKKLAEGILETYVFDIYDTCTTGAFAIKDDDVLQSFSDFNSGYQAQMLKWISDNALKVEHIEINLPKPPAETAPKTTNPLYSLGIGTVIATGLFIFTNAWVALAAEVLTIAIAYRQYTKNVTIQKHYALEKERYAHELKIKKDQLIQGLTLDLEKWLDRGKAESDRVIAFLGL
;
A
#
# COMPACT_ATOMS: atom_id res chain seq x y z
N MET A 1 22.53 -9.45 22.40
CA MET A 1 21.61 -8.29 22.50
C MET A 1 20.37 -8.64 21.71
N THR A 2 19.19 -8.61 22.31
CA THR A 2 17.93 -8.70 21.54
C THR A 2 17.54 -7.28 21.18
N THR A 3 18.01 -6.84 20.01
CA THR A 3 17.58 -5.59 19.39
C THR A 3 16.06 -5.66 19.17
N PRO A 4 15.32 -4.57 19.37
CA PRO A 4 13.95 -4.44 18.88
C PRO A 4 13.81 -5.05 17.47
N LEU A 5 12.67 -5.69 17.20
CA LEU A 5 12.41 -6.36 15.93
C LEU A 5 11.24 -5.68 15.25
N ILE A 6 11.36 -5.46 13.95
CA ILE A 6 10.23 -5.02 13.14
C ILE A 6 9.25 -6.18 12.99
N ASP A 7 8.02 -6.00 13.47
CA ASP A 7 6.97 -7.01 13.39
C ASP A 7 6.30 -7.05 12.00
N LYS A 8 6.91 -7.83 11.10
CA LYS A 8 6.36 -8.08 9.76
C LYS A 8 5.10 -8.94 9.79
N ALA A 9 4.91 -9.78 10.80
CA ALA A 9 3.71 -10.61 10.92
C ALA A 9 2.49 -9.74 11.22
N TYR A 10 2.67 -8.73 12.08
CA TYR A 10 1.69 -7.68 12.31
C TYR A 10 1.38 -6.88 11.04
N LEU A 11 2.40 -6.41 10.31
CA LEU A 11 2.22 -5.71 9.03
C LEU A 11 1.32 -6.53 8.08
N LYS A 12 1.69 -7.79 7.83
CA LYS A 12 0.96 -8.67 6.91
C LYS A 12 -0.49 -8.86 7.35
N THR A 13 -0.72 -9.07 8.64
CA THR A 13 -2.06 -9.24 9.19
C THR A 13 -2.91 -7.99 8.98
N GLN A 14 -2.36 -6.82 9.32
CA GLN A 14 -3.05 -5.54 9.18
C GLN A 14 -3.32 -5.18 7.71
N VAL A 15 -2.39 -5.43 6.78
CA VAL A 15 -2.61 -5.24 5.34
C VAL A 15 -3.77 -6.10 4.86
N GLN A 16 -3.85 -7.37 5.28
CA GLN A 16 -4.94 -8.27 4.91
C GLN A 16 -6.28 -7.83 5.50
N GLU A 17 -6.31 -7.35 6.74
CA GLU A 17 -7.53 -6.79 7.36
C GLU A 17 -8.02 -5.55 6.64
N LYS A 18 -7.12 -4.60 6.33
CA LYS A 18 -7.44 -3.39 5.56
C LYS A 18 -7.92 -3.73 4.15
N ALA A 19 -7.31 -4.72 3.50
CA ALA A 19 -7.76 -5.19 2.20
C ALA A 19 -9.16 -5.81 2.23
N LYS A 20 -9.49 -6.60 3.28
CA LYS A 20 -10.85 -7.14 3.45
C LYS A 20 -11.89 -6.05 3.66
N LEU A 21 -11.54 -5.01 4.42
CA LEU A 21 -12.43 -3.88 4.70
C LEU A 21 -12.66 -3.04 3.44
N LEU A 22 -11.57 -2.57 2.84
CA LEU A 22 -11.59 -1.52 1.81
C LEU A 22 -11.72 -2.09 0.40
N LEU A 23 -11.15 -3.26 0.10
CA LEU A 23 -11.20 -3.88 -1.23
C LEU A 23 -12.27 -4.96 -1.35
N SER A 24 -13.28 -4.93 -0.46
CA SER A 24 -14.51 -5.71 -0.60
C SER A 24 -15.31 -5.27 -1.83
N GLU A 25 -15.39 -3.96 -2.05
CA GLU A 25 -15.87 -3.33 -3.26
C GLU A 25 -14.73 -2.52 -3.90
N ILE A 26 -14.33 -2.86 -5.13
CA ILE A 26 -13.18 -2.21 -5.77
C ILE A 26 -13.62 -0.93 -6.48
N SER A 27 -13.24 0.22 -5.93
CA SER A 27 -13.37 1.57 -6.51
C SER A 27 -12.04 2.31 -6.38
N ASP A 28 -11.90 3.44 -7.08
CA ASP A 28 -10.69 4.27 -6.97
C ASP A 28 -10.52 4.79 -5.54
N GLU A 29 -11.61 5.32 -4.96
CA GLU A 29 -11.61 5.81 -3.59
C GLU A 29 -11.20 4.72 -2.57
N ASN A 30 -11.69 3.50 -2.73
CA ASN A 30 -11.33 2.39 -1.85
C ASN A 30 -9.87 1.93 -2.03
N LEU A 31 -9.36 1.93 -3.27
CA LEU A 31 -7.95 1.65 -3.55
C LEU A 31 -7.05 2.73 -2.97
N LYS A 32 -7.45 4.01 -3.08
CA LYS A 32 -6.75 5.13 -2.48
C LYS A 32 -6.68 4.99 -0.97
N TYR A 33 -7.81 4.82 -0.29
CA TYR A 33 -7.81 4.64 1.16
C TYR A 33 -6.99 3.42 1.57
N PHE A 34 -7.12 2.30 0.85
CA PHE A 34 -6.32 1.11 1.14
C PHE A 34 -4.82 1.41 1.05
N THR A 35 -4.39 2.05 -0.04
CA THR A 35 -3.00 2.39 -0.31
C THR A 35 -2.44 3.37 0.72
N GLU A 36 -3.20 4.40 1.09
CA GLU A 36 -2.83 5.36 2.13
C GLU A 36 -2.72 4.71 3.52
N GLU A 37 -3.65 3.82 3.87
CA GLU A 37 -3.66 3.16 5.17
C GLU A 37 -2.49 2.18 5.34
N ILE A 38 -2.16 1.39 4.32
CA ILE A 38 -1.00 0.48 4.39
C ILE A 38 0.33 1.25 4.35
N LYS A 39 0.36 2.43 3.71
CA LYS A 39 1.50 3.36 3.80
C LYS A 39 1.71 3.82 5.25
N LYS A 40 0.67 4.41 5.86
CA LYS A 40 0.75 4.93 7.23
C LYS A 40 1.14 3.83 8.21
N LEU A 41 0.59 2.62 8.01
CA LEU A 41 0.93 1.45 8.80
C LEU A 41 2.43 1.13 8.75
N ALA A 42 3.04 1.05 7.56
CA ALA A 42 4.44 0.71 7.44
C ALA A 42 5.37 1.82 7.96
N GLU A 43 5.06 3.10 7.67
CA GLU A 43 5.82 4.23 8.22
C GLU A 43 5.73 4.25 9.75
N GLY A 44 4.54 4.07 10.32
CA GLY A 44 4.34 4.02 11.77
C GLY A 44 5.03 2.83 12.45
N ILE A 45 5.11 1.66 11.80
CA ILE A 45 5.87 0.52 12.30
C ILE A 45 7.37 0.87 12.40
N LEU A 46 7.93 1.52 11.38
CA LEU A 46 9.34 1.90 11.40
C LEU A 46 9.63 3.02 12.39
N GLU A 47 8.75 4.02 12.48
CA GLU A 47 8.86 5.08 13.50
C GLU A 47 8.85 4.47 14.92
N THR A 48 7.89 3.59 15.21
CA THR A 48 7.81 2.91 16.51
C THR A 48 9.09 2.13 16.81
N TYR A 49 9.60 1.38 15.82
CA TYR A 49 10.88 0.67 15.96
C TYR A 49 12.05 1.61 16.30
N VAL A 50 12.12 2.79 15.69
CA VAL A 50 13.16 3.79 15.98
C VAL A 50 13.02 4.32 17.40
N PHE A 51 11.80 4.62 17.86
CA PHE A 51 11.58 5.04 19.25
C PHE A 51 11.95 3.95 20.25
N ASP A 52 11.61 2.69 19.97
CA ASP A 52 11.97 1.56 20.84
C ASP A 52 13.49 1.41 20.98
N ILE A 53 14.25 1.59 19.90
CA ILE A 53 15.72 1.58 19.93
C ILE A 53 16.24 2.74 20.79
N TYR A 54 15.70 3.95 20.55
CA TYR A 54 16.11 5.14 21.28
C TYR A 54 15.89 4.96 22.79
N ASP A 55 14.70 4.52 23.20
CA ASP A 55 14.36 4.29 24.61
C ASP A 55 15.24 3.19 25.22
N THR A 56 15.45 2.10 24.48
CA THR A 56 16.30 0.98 24.91
C THR A 56 17.75 1.39 25.20
N CYS A 57 18.30 2.28 24.37
CA CYS A 57 19.69 2.75 24.46
C CYS A 57 19.87 3.96 25.38
N THR A 58 18.81 4.70 25.72
CA THR A 58 18.92 5.88 26.61
C THR A 58 18.51 5.57 28.04
N THR A 59 17.37 4.91 28.24
CA THR A 59 16.78 4.68 29.57
C THR A 59 16.50 3.20 29.88
N GLY A 60 16.60 2.33 28.89
CA GLY A 60 16.24 0.93 28.99
C GLY A 60 17.37 -0.03 29.40
N ALA A 61 17.15 -1.32 29.11
CA ALA A 61 18.02 -2.42 29.52
C ALA A 61 19.45 -2.33 28.95
N PHE A 62 19.64 -1.59 27.86
CA PHE A 62 20.93 -1.38 27.21
C PHE A 62 21.34 0.08 27.22
N ALA A 63 20.93 0.82 28.27
CA ALA A 63 21.28 2.22 28.45
C ALA A 63 22.80 2.42 28.37
N ILE A 64 23.20 3.27 27.42
CA ILE A 64 24.59 3.68 27.18
C ILE A 64 25.15 4.27 28.48
N LYS A 65 26.36 3.83 28.86
CA LYS A 65 27.03 4.26 30.11
C LYS A 65 28.09 5.31 29.91
N ASP A 66 28.56 5.45 28.67
CA ASP A 66 29.51 6.48 28.29
C ASP A 66 28.73 7.77 27.97
N ASP A 67 29.00 8.83 28.72
CA ASP A 67 28.25 10.09 28.61
C ASP A 67 28.44 10.77 27.25
N ASP A 68 29.65 10.68 26.66
CA ASP A 68 29.95 11.29 25.36
C ASP A 68 29.21 10.54 24.23
N VAL A 69 29.16 9.21 24.33
CA VAL A 69 28.39 8.37 23.40
C VAL A 69 26.88 8.60 23.57
N LEU A 70 26.39 8.70 24.81
CA LEU A 70 24.98 8.98 25.08
C LEU A 70 24.58 10.36 24.55
N GLN A 71 25.42 11.38 24.74
CA GLN A 71 25.18 12.72 24.23
C GLN A 71 25.14 12.73 22.69
N SER A 72 26.05 12.02 22.04
CA SER A 72 26.08 11.91 20.57
C SER A 72 24.88 11.14 20.02
N PHE A 73 24.46 10.07 20.71
CA PHE A 73 23.32 9.25 20.33
C PHE A 73 21.99 9.99 20.49
N SER A 74 21.85 10.79 21.56
CA SER A 74 20.64 11.54 21.89
C SER A 74 20.60 12.97 21.35
N ASP A 75 21.60 13.37 20.55
CA ASP A 75 21.62 14.69 19.95
C ASP A 75 20.37 14.93 19.07
N PHE A 76 19.67 16.03 19.34
CA PHE A 76 18.39 16.31 18.70
C PHE A 76 18.48 16.55 17.18
N ASN A 77 19.64 16.99 16.68
CA ASN A 77 19.84 17.35 15.28
C ASN A 77 20.56 16.27 14.46
N SER A 78 21.35 15.45 15.13
CA SER A 78 22.31 14.54 14.49
C SER A 78 22.42 13.17 15.16
N GLY A 79 21.73 12.96 16.28
CA GLY A 79 21.66 11.67 16.96
C GLY A 79 20.85 10.63 16.19
N TYR A 80 20.74 9.43 16.76
CA TYR A 80 20.14 8.27 16.12
C TYR A 80 18.71 8.55 15.63
N GLN A 81 17.84 9.05 16.52
CA GLN A 81 16.44 9.31 16.19
C GLN A 81 16.31 10.37 15.09
N ALA A 82 17.10 11.44 15.14
CA ALA A 82 17.08 12.50 14.13
C ALA A 82 17.48 11.99 12.74
N GLN A 83 18.55 11.18 12.68
CA GLN A 83 19.00 10.56 11.43
C GLN A 83 17.96 9.59 10.86
N MET A 84 17.34 8.77 11.72
CA MET A 84 16.34 7.80 11.28
C MET A 84 15.03 8.46 10.83
N LEU A 85 14.52 9.45 11.55
CA LEU A 85 13.34 10.21 11.12
C LEU A 85 13.60 10.96 9.81
N LYS A 86 14.81 11.48 9.62
CA LYS A 86 15.23 12.05 8.33
C LYS A 86 15.23 10.99 7.24
N TRP A 87 15.78 9.80 7.48
CA TRP A 87 15.77 8.72 6.50
C TRP A 87 14.35 8.31 6.10
N ILE A 88 13.43 8.21 7.06
CA ILE A 88 12.01 7.91 6.83
C ILE A 88 11.39 8.97 5.92
N SER A 89 11.63 10.25 6.21
CA SER A 89 11.18 11.38 5.39
C SER A 89 11.76 11.34 3.97
N ASP A 90 13.08 11.13 3.84
CA ASP A 90 13.79 11.12 2.55
C ASP A 90 13.42 9.88 1.70
N ASN A 91 12.98 8.79 2.34
CA ASN A 91 12.55 7.55 1.70
C ASN A 91 11.04 7.32 1.84
N ALA A 92 10.25 8.38 2.02
CA ALA A 92 8.82 8.27 2.30
C ALA A 92 8.09 7.45 1.23
N LEU A 93 7.11 6.69 1.70
CA LEU A 93 6.27 5.87 0.84
C LEU A 93 5.45 6.80 -0.08
N LYS A 94 5.46 6.61 -1.40
CA LYS A 94 4.70 7.46 -2.34
C LYS A 94 3.46 6.74 -2.84
N VAL A 95 2.33 7.45 -2.74
CA VAL A 95 1.07 7.06 -3.37
C VAL A 95 0.96 7.82 -4.69
N GLU A 96 0.86 7.09 -5.78
CA GLU A 96 0.69 7.66 -7.12
C GLU A 96 -0.69 7.38 -7.67
N HIS A 97 -1.15 8.32 -8.50
CA HIS A 97 -2.44 8.30 -9.15
C HIS A 97 -2.21 8.41 -10.65
N ILE A 98 -2.81 7.53 -11.44
CA ILE A 98 -2.78 7.62 -12.90
C ILE A 98 -4.18 7.68 -13.47
N GLU A 99 -4.36 8.52 -14.48
CA GLU A 99 -5.58 8.54 -15.27
C GLU A 99 -5.54 7.43 -16.33
N ILE A 100 -6.61 6.63 -16.37
CA ILE A 100 -6.74 5.48 -17.26
C ILE A 100 -7.97 5.69 -18.11
N ASN A 101 -7.76 5.78 -19.41
CA ASN A 101 -8.85 5.81 -20.37
C ASN A 101 -9.42 4.40 -20.54
N LEU A 102 -10.62 4.20 -20.01
CA LEU A 102 -11.34 2.96 -20.24
C LEU A 102 -11.70 2.84 -21.74
N PRO A 103 -11.47 1.66 -22.35
CA PRO A 103 -11.94 1.42 -23.71
C PRO A 103 -13.47 1.59 -23.77
N LYS A 104 -13.96 2.16 -24.87
CA LYS A 104 -15.40 2.29 -25.10
C LYS A 104 -16.01 0.89 -25.10
N PRO A 105 -17.12 0.65 -24.38
CA PRO A 105 -17.82 -0.62 -24.47
C PRO A 105 -18.19 -0.90 -25.94
N PRO A 106 -18.27 -2.18 -26.35
CA PRO A 106 -18.74 -2.54 -27.68
C PRO A 106 -20.07 -1.82 -27.96
N ALA A 107 -20.21 -1.24 -29.15
CA ALA A 107 -21.42 -0.53 -29.52
C ALA A 107 -22.64 -1.45 -29.31
N GLU A 108 -23.58 -1.05 -28.45
CA GLU A 108 -24.86 -1.73 -28.31
C GLU A 108 -25.56 -1.73 -29.69
N THR A 109 -25.67 -2.89 -30.33
CA THR A 109 -26.47 -3.08 -31.55
C THR A 109 -27.97 -3.19 -31.26
N ALA A 110 -28.46 -2.56 -30.18
CA ALA A 110 -29.88 -2.56 -29.83
C ALA A 110 -30.39 -1.12 -29.66
N PRO A 111 -31.60 -0.80 -30.17
CA PRO A 111 -32.10 0.56 -30.19
C PRO A 111 -32.37 1.04 -28.77
N LYS A 112 -31.81 2.22 -28.47
CA LYS A 112 -31.94 2.95 -27.21
C LYS A 112 -33.41 3.10 -26.80
N THR A 113 -33.80 2.50 -25.68
CA THR A 113 -34.89 2.98 -24.86
C THR A 113 -34.31 3.76 -23.68
N THR A 114 -34.62 5.05 -23.69
CA THR A 114 -34.23 6.07 -22.73
C THR A 114 -34.64 5.69 -21.30
N ASN A 115 -33.66 5.62 -20.40
CA ASN A 115 -33.84 6.01 -19.00
C ASN A 115 -32.50 6.56 -18.46
N PRO A 116 -32.48 7.78 -17.90
CA PRO A 116 -31.26 8.40 -17.40
C PRO A 116 -31.06 7.99 -15.94
N LEU A 117 -30.43 6.84 -15.71
CA LEU A 117 -29.92 6.52 -14.39
C LEU A 117 -28.46 6.12 -14.54
N TYR A 118 -27.63 7.12 -14.27
CA TYR A 118 -26.17 7.08 -14.27
C TYR A 118 -25.57 6.78 -15.66
N SER A 119 -25.36 7.85 -16.42
CA SER A 119 -24.22 7.90 -17.32
C SER A 119 -22.94 7.71 -16.48
N LEU A 120 -22.57 6.46 -16.21
CA LEU A 120 -21.19 6.10 -15.91
C LEU A 120 -20.43 6.51 -17.17
N GLY A 121 -19.84 7.71 -17.10
CA GLY A 121 -19.15 8.34 -18.20
C GLY A 121 -18.16 7.37 -18.81
N ILE A 122 -18.31 7.15 -20.11
CA ILE A 122 -17.25 6.64 -20.94
C ILE A 122 -16.16 7.73 -20.93
N GLY A 123 -15.03 7.47 -20.27
CA GLY A 123 -13.87 8.36 -20.32
C GLY A 123 -13.25 8.54 -18.95
N THR A 124 -12.12 7.86 -18.75
CA THR A 124 -11.16 8.16 -17.68
C THR A 124 -11.56 7.73 -16.26
N VAL A 125 -10.75 6.83 -15.66
CA VAL A 125 -10.77 6.50 -14.22
C VAL A 125 -9.39 6.71 -13.64
N ILE A 126 -9.32 7.10 -12.38
CA ILE A 126 -8.04 7.20 -11.67
C ILE A 126 -7.74 5.83 -11.05
N ALA A 127 -6.50 5.35 -11.18
CA ALA A 127 -6.00 4.26 -10.35
C ALA A 127 -4.95 4.76 -9.39
N THR A 128 -5.08 4.27 -8.16
CA THR A 128 -4.23 4.64 -7.05
C THR A 128 -3.40 3.43 -6.60
N GLY A 129 -2.09 3.59 -6.41
CA GLY A 129 -1.19 2.53 -5.94
C GLY A 129 0.10 3.06 -5.30
N LEU A 130 0.83 2.18 -4.60
CA LEU A 130 2.15 2.53 -4.04
C LEU A 130 3.24 2.45 -5.10
N PHE A 131 4.10 3.47 -5.18
CA PHE A 131 5.15 3.59 -6.19
C PHE A 131 6.55 3.11 -5.74
N ILE A 132 6.67 2.53 -4.55
CA ILE A 132 7.91 2.64 -3.77
C ILE A 132 9.06 1.77 -4.26
N PHE A 133 8.84 0.93 -5.27
CA PHE A 133 9.90 0.15 -5.91
C PHE A 133 9.72 0.01 -7.43
N THR A 134 8.50 0.07 -7.95
CA THR A 134 8.23 0.03 -9.39
C THR A 134 6.88 0.68 -9.73
N ASN A 135 6.73 1.16 -10.97
CA ASN A 135 5.45 1.55 -11.58
C ASN A 135 4.42 0.39 -11.69
N ALA A 136 4.81 -0.84 -11.33
CA ALA A 136 4.00 -2.03 -11.60
C ALA A 136 2.71 -2.09 -10.76
N TRP A 137 2.73 -1.60 -9.52
CA TRP A 137 1.54 -1.67 -8.66
C TRP A 137 0.46 -0.67 -9.05
N VAL A 138 0.86 0.50 -9.54
CA VAL A 138 -0.06 1.49 -10.11
C VAL A 138 -0.72 0.91 -11.36
N ALA A 139 0.05 0.25 -12.23
CA ALA A 139 -0.50 -0.47 -13.38
C ALA A 139 -1.41 -1.64 -12.98
N LEU A 140 -1.05 -2.43 -11.96
CA LEU A 140 -1.90 -3.53 -11.50
C LEU A 140 -3.20 -3.03 -10.85
N ALA A 141 -3.15 -1.90 -10.12
CA ALA A 141 -4.34 -1.23 -9.59
C ALA A 141 -5.26 -0.77 -10.73
N ALA A 142 -4.70 -0.27 -11.84
CA ALA A 142 -5.44 0.06 -13.06
C ALA A 142 -6.19 -1.13 -13.64
N GLU A 143 -5.53 -2.27 -13.74
CA GLU A 143 -6.13 -3.51 -14.26
C GLU A 143 -7.26 -3.98 -13.34
N VAL A 144 -7.02 -3.97 -12.02
CA VAL A 144 -8.01 -4.35 -11.00
C VAL A 144 -9.26 -3.46 -11.08
N LEU A 145 -9.08 -2.14 -11.22
CA LEU A 145 -10.17 -1.18 -11.43
C LEU A 145 -10.94 -1.45 -12.72
N THR A 146 -10.23 -1.66 -13.82
CA THR A 146 -10.83 -1.90 -15.14
C THR A 146 -11.70 -3.15 -15.13
N ILE A 147 -11.21 -4.24 -14.54
CA ILE A 147 -11.96 -5.49 -14.42
C ILE A 147 -13.15 -5.33 -13.47
N ALA A 148 -12.99 -4.62 -12.36
CA ALA A 148 -14.09 -4.35 -11.44
C ALA A 148 -15.24 -3.59 -12.12
N ILE A 149 -14.91 -2.59 -12.93
CA ILE A 149 -15.89 -1.79 -13.67
C ILE A 149 -16.59 -2.66 -14.72
N ALA A 150 -15.83 -3.44 -15.50
CA ALA A 150 -16.39 -4.39 -16.45
C ALA A 150 -17.35 -5.35 -15.74
N TYR A 151 -16.90 -6.01 -14.66
CA TYR A 151 -17.72 -6.92 -13.87
C TYR A 151 -19.04 -6.30 -13.41
N ARG A 152 -19.02 -5.06 -12.88
CA ARG A 152 -20.23 -4.33 -12.46
C ARG A 152 -21.19 -4.04 -13.62
N GLN A 153 -20.68 -3.74 -14.81
CA GLN A 153 -21.53 -3.53 -15.99
C GLN A 153 -22.25 -4.82 -16.39
N TYR A 154 -21.56 -5.96 -16.35
CA TYR A 154 -22.16 -7.28 -16.60
C TYR A 154 -23.17 -7.71 -15.52
N THR A 155 -23.01 -7.27 -14.27
CA THR A 155 -23.97 -7.62 -13.19
C THR A 155 -25.22 -6.76 -13.17
N LYS A 156 -25.20 -5.52 -13.67
CA LYS A 156 -26.41 -4.67 -13.70
C LYS A 156 -27.38 -5.00 -14.84
N ASN A 157 -26.91 -5.58 -15.95
CA ASN A 157 -27.71 -5.80 -17.15
C ASN A 157 -28.34 -7.22 -17.20
N VAL A 158 -29.62 -7.36 -16.86
CA VAL A 158 -30.36 -8.65 -16.76
C VAL A 158 -30.34 -9.45 -18.08
N THR A 159 -30.41 -8.76 -19.23
CA THR A 159 -30.36 -9.38 -20.56
C THR A 159 -28.98 -9.98 -20.87
N ILE A 160 -27.91 -9.29 -20.46
CA ILE A 160 -26.53 -9.74 -20.64
C ILE A 160 -26.23 -10.91 -19.70
N GLN A 161 -26.72 -10.89 -18.46
CA GLN A 161 -26.51 -11.97 -17.48
C GLN A 161 -26.90 -13.36 -17.99
N LYS A 162 -28.01 -13.48 -18.74
CA LYS A 162 -28.48 -14.79 -19.26
C LYS A 162 -27.57 -15.38 -20.34
N HIS A 163 -26.85 -14.54 -21.09
CA HIS A 163 -26.00 -14.98 -22.21
C HIS A 163 -24.51 -15.05 -21.85
N TYR A 164 -24.08 -14.37 -20.78
CA TYR A 164 -22.67 -14.17 -20.43
C TYR A 164 -22.30 -14.67 -19.02
N ALA A 165 -23.00 -15.70 -18.50
CA ALA A 165 -22.71 -16.27 -17.18
C ALA A 165 -21.24 -16.73 -17.05
N LEU A 166 -20.68 -17.37 -18.09
CA LEU A 166 -19.27 -17.77 -18.16
C LEU A 166 -18.32 -16.56 -18.13
N GLU A 167 -18.66 -15.49 -18.84
CA GLU A 167 -17.84 -14.26 -18.87
C GLU A 167 -17.82 -13.57 -17.49
N LYS A 168 -18.96 -13.59 -16.79
CA LYS A 168 -19.09 -13.06 -15.43
C LYS A 168 -18.23 -13.85 -14.44
N GLU A 169 -18.23 -15.18 -14.53
CA GLU A 169 -17.35 -16.02 -13.71
C GLU A 169 -15.87 -15.78 -14.02
N ARG A 170 -15.51 -15.62 -15.32
CA ARG A 170 -14.15 -15.27 -15.73
C ARG A 170 -13.69 -13.96 -15.10
N TYR A 171 -14.47 -12.89 -15.20
CA TYR A 171 -14.12 -11.59 -14.60
C TYR A 171 -14.04 -11.67 -13.07
N ALA A 172 -14.93 -12.41 -12.40
CA ALA A 172 -14.86 -12.58 -10.95
C ALA A 172 -13.58 -13.30 -10.52
N HIS A 173 -13.19 -14.35 -11.26
CA HIS A 173 -11.97 -15.10 -11.01
C HIS A 173 -10.71 -14.26 -11.27
N GLU A 174 -10.68 -13.54 -12.39
CA GLU A 174 -9.57 -12.65 -12.76
C GLU A 174 -9.41 -11.50 -11.75
N LEU A 175 -10.53 -10.89 -11.33
CA LEU A 175 -10.54 -9.85 -10.32
C LEU A 175 -9.96 -10.34 -8.99
N LYS A 176 -10.33 -11.56 -8.58
CA LYS A 176 -9.78 -12.19 -7.38
C LYS A 176 -8.27 -12.37 -7.48
N ILE A 177 -7.79 -12.98 -8.57
CA ILE A 177 -6.35 -13.21 -8.77
C ILE A 177 -5.56 -11.91 -8.75
N LYS A 178 -5.96 -10.91 -9.54
CA LYS A 178 -5.20 -9.66 -9.64
C LYS A 178 -5.27 -8.84 -8.36
N LYS A 179 -6.39 -8.87 -7.65
CA LYS A 179 -6.49 -8.26 -6.31
C LYS A 179 -5.53 -8.93 -5.33
N ASP A 180 -5.51 -10.25 -5.28
CA ASP A 180 -4.63 -11.00 -4.38
C ASP A 180 -3.14 -10.74 -4.72
N GLN A 181 -2.81 -10.67 -6.01
CA GLN A 181 -1.48 -10.27 -6.49
C GLN A 181 -1.10 -8.85 -6.07
N LEU A 182 -2.02 -7.88 -6.20
CA LEU A 182 -1.80 -6.50 -5.78
C LEU A 182 -1.52 -6.43 -4.28
N ILE A 183 -2.35 -7.08 -3.45
CA ILE A 183 -2.18 -7.09 -2.00
C ILE A 183 -0.84 -7.74 -1.61
N GLN A 184 -0.54 -8.91 -2.16
CA GLN A 184 0.71 -9.63 -1.86
C GLN A 184 1.94 -8.82 -2.29
N GLY A 185 1.88 -8.24 -3.48
CA GLY A 185 2.93 -7.41 -4.04
C GLY A 185 3.25 -6.18 -3.21
N LEU A 186 2.22 -5.42 -2.88
CA LEU A 186 2.32 -4.26 -1.99
C LEU A 186 2.87 -4.67 -0.62
N THR A 187 2.38 -5.78 -0.05
CA THR A 187 2.88 -6.29 1.25
C THR A 187 4.38 -6.57 1.20
N LEU A 188 4.85 -7.28 0.17
CA LEU A 188 6.27 -7.63 0.00
C LEU A 188 7.14 -6.38 -0.14
N ASP A 189 6.67 -5.38 -0.87
CA ASP A 189 7.41 -4.14 -1.04
C ASP A 189 7.45 -3.30 0.24
N LEU A 190 6.37 -3.27 1.03
CA LEU A 190 6.39 -2.68 2.37
C LEU A 190 7.39 -3.41 3.29
N GLU A 191 7.44 -4.75 3.25
CA GLU A 191 8.44 -5.52 4.01
C GLU A 191 9.88 -5.17 3.61
N LYS A 192 10.15 -5.04 2.30
CA LYS A 192 11.47 -4.60 1.81
C LYS A 192 11.80 -3.18 2.25
N TRP A 193 10.84 -2.28 2.26
CA TRP A 193 11.05 -0.91 2.73
C TRP A 193 11.42 -0.89 4.21
N LEU A 194 10.72 -1.67 5.03
CA LEU A 194 11.05 -1.86 6.43
C LEU A 194 12.44 -2.47 6.63
N ASP A 195 12.82 -3.45 5.81
CA ASP A 195 14.17 -4.03 5.85
C ASP A 195 15.26 -3.01 5.54
N ARG A 196 15.02 -2.11 4.58
CA ARG A 196 15.93 -1.01 4.28
C ARG A 196 16.03 -0.03 5.46
N GLY A 197 14.90 0.28 6.11
CA GLY A 197 14.88 1.13 7.30
C GLY A 197 15.63 0.51 8.47
N LYS A 198 15.46 -0.80 8.69
CA LYS A 198 16.24 -1.53 9.69
C LYS A 198 17.74 -1.53 9.36
N ALA A 199 18.11 -1.81 8.11
CA ALA A 199 19.51 -1.82 7.70
C ALA A 199 20.16 -0.44 7.89
N GLU A 200 19.43 0.64 7.62
CA GLU A 200 19.90 2.00 7.92
C GLU A 200 20.04 2.24 9.42
N SER A 201 19.07 1.81 10.22
CA SER A 201 19.16 1.87 11.68
C SER A 201 20.43 1.18 12.20
N ASP A 202 20.69 -0.04 11.74
CA ASP A 202 21.90 -0.79 12.12
C ASP A 202 23.18 -0.04 11.68
N ARG A 203 23.17 0.63 10.51
CA ARG A 203 24.28 1.47 10.02
C ARG A 203 24.52 2.69 10.91
N VAL A 204 23.46 3.39 11.31
CA VAL A 204 23.54 4.59 12.16
C VAL A 204 24.04 4.23 13.56
N ILE A 205 23.53 3.13 14.14
CA ILE A 205 23.97 2.62 15.44
C ILE A 205 25.47 2.30 15.39
N ALA A 206 25.92 1.55 14.37
CA ALA A 206 27.34 1.20 14.22
C ALA A 206 28.23 2.45 14.01
N PHE A 207 27.75 3.45 13.28
CA PHE A 207 28.47 4.73 13.09
C PHE A 207 28.65 5.49 14.40
N LEU A 208 27.68 5.40 15.31
CA LEU A 208 27.72 6.00 16.65
C LEU A 208 28.52 5.16 17.66
N GLY A 209 29.12 4.04 17.23
CA GLY A 209 30.00 3.21 18.06
C GLY A 209 29.26 2.23 18.97
N LEU A 210 28.02 1.86 18.63
CA LEU A 210 27.15 0.94 19.39
C LEU A 210 26.95 -0.40 18.69
#